data_AF-A0A2V6KMR6-F1
#
_entry.id   AF-A0A2V6KMR6-F1
#
_cell.length_a   1.000
_cell.length_b   1.000
_cell.length_c   1.000
_cell.angle_alpha   90.00
_cell.angle_beta   90.00
_cell.angle_gamma   90.00
#
_symmetry.space_group_name_H-M   'P 1'
#
loop_
_entity.id
_entity.type
_entity.pdbx_description
1 polymer ?
#
loop_
_entity_poly.entity_id
_entity_poly.type
_entity_poly.pdbx_seq_one_letter_code
_entity_poly.pdbx_strand_id
1 'polypeptide(L)'
;KESRLGLLFNAAVKVPMQFFILLLGALVFMFYQFEKPPAYFNQPAYQRAMASGYAPQLEALQTQSDDVFTQKRAAIRALSSASSSERDQATTKLRELDAQAHELRNRTKAVLGQAGADPKSKESDYVFITFILQQMPHGIVGLLIAVILCATMSATSAILNALGSTTAIDFYRPLIRPHATDHHYVVAAKALTAAWGLMAIGVASFASLVENLIEAGNILGSVFYGSILGLFLAGFFIRRVSGSPVFFAALLAQMLVFVLFATTNIGYLWYNFIGCAAVLILAPVLQQTIFRGTEVPAGV
;
A
#
# COMPACT_ATOMS: atom_id res chain seq x y z
N LYS A 1 29.93 -8.83 3.96
CA LYS A 1 29.35 -9.72 5.00
C LYS A 1 28.03 -9.16 5.54
N GLU A 2 27.97 -7.86 5.87
CA GLU A 2 26.75 -7.19 6.35
C GLU A 2 25.59 -7.17 5.34
N SER A 3 25.84 -6.97 4.04
CA SER A 3 24.80 -7.04 3.00
C SER A 3 24.11 -8.42 2.91
N ARG A 4 24.86 -9.52 3.08
CA ARG A 4 24.28 -10.88 3.12
C ARG A 4 23.47 -11.10 4.39
N LEU A 5 23.93 -10.59 5.53
CA LEU A 5 23.20 -10.66 6.80
C LEU A 5 21.89 -9.87 6.73
N GLY A 6 21.91 -8.68 6.12
CA GLY A 6 20.71 -7.87 5.90
C GLY A 6 19.70 -8.54 4.98
N LEU A 7 20.14 -9.17 3.89
CA LEU A 7 19.27 -9.95 3.01
C LEU A 7 18.65 -11.17 3.70
N LEU A 8 19.45 -11.91 4.48
CA LEU A 8 18.98 -13.06 5.24
C LEU A 8 17.99 -12.65 6.33
N PHE A 9 18.23 -11.54 7.03
CA PHE A 9 17.32 -11.02 8.04
C PHE A 9 16.00 -10.56 7.43
N ASN A 10 16.06 -9.89 6.27
CA ASN A 10 14.87 -9.46 5.53
C ASN A 10 14.04 -10.66 5.07
N ALA A 11 14.67 -11.70 4.54
CA ALA A 11 13.98 -12.95 4.17
C ALA A 11 13.40 -13.68 5.40
N ALA A 12 14.19 -13.81 6.47
CA ALA A 12 13.80 -14.48 7.71
C ALA A 12 12.64 -13.79 8.43
N VAL A 13 12.48 -12.48 8.29
CA VAL A 13 11.39 -11.73 8.92
C VAL A 13 10.20 -11.54 7.98
N LYS A 14 10.43 -11.20 6.71
CA LYS A 14 9.32 -10.92 5.77
C LYS A 14 8.52 -12.15 5.41
N VAL A 15 9.18 -13.30 5.17
CA VAL A 15 8.46 -14.50 4.75
C VAL A 15 7.49 -14.98 5.84
N PRO A 16 7.91 -15.11 7.12
CA PRO A 16 6.97 -15.41 8.19
C PRO A 16 5.91 -14.32 8.39
N MET A 17 6.27 -13.04 8.30
CA MET A 17 5.31 -11.94 8.43
C MET A 17 4.20 -12.04 7.39
N GLN A 18 4.53 -12.29 6.12
CA GLN A 18 3.55 -12.47 5.05
C GLN A 18 2.66 -13.70 5.31
N PHE A 19 3.26 -14.80 5.79
CA PHE A 19 2.50 -15.98 6.19
C PHE A 19 1.52 -15.67 7.34
N PHE A 20 1.94 -14.93 8.37
CA PHE A 20 1.05 -14.53 9.47
C PHE A 20 -0.08 -13.61 9.01
N ILE A 21 0.19 -12.69 8.08
CA ILE A 21 -0.85 -11.83 7.49
C ILE A 21 -1.90 -12.68 6.75
N LEU A 22 -1.44 -13.66 5.94
CA LEU A 22 -2.34 -14.56 5.24
C LEU A 22 -3.12 -15.46 6.20
N LEU A 23 -2.45 -16.01 7.21
CA LEU A 23 -3.06 -16.83 8.26
C LEU A 23 -4.12 -16.04 9.02
N LEU A 24 -3.83 -14.79 9.37
CA LEU A 24 -4.78 -13.90 10.03
C LEU A 24 -6.01 -13.66 9.16
N GLY A 25 -5.83 -13.41 7.86
CA GLY A 25 -6.93 -13.31 6.90
C GLY A 25 -7.78 -14.58 6.84
N ALA A 26 -7.14 -15.76 6.80
CA ALA A 26 -7.83 -17.05 6.83
C ALA A 26 -8.60 -17.28 8.14
N LEU A 27 -8.04 -16.87 9.28
CA LEU A 27 -8.68 -16.96 10.59
C LEU A 27 -9.88 -16.03 10.70
N VAL A 28 -9.77 -14.78 10.24
CA VAL A 28 -10.89 -13.82 10.22
C VAL A 28 -11.99 -14.30 9.27
N PHE A 29 -11.63 -14.85 8.11
CA PHE A 29 -12.58 -15.48 7.20
C PHE A 29 -13.30 -16.65 7.88
N MET A 30 -12.56 -17.57 8.51
CA MET A 30 -13.13 -18.71 9.24
C MET A 30 -14.05 -18.24 10.38
N PHE A 31 -13.64 -17.23 11.14
CA PHE A 31 -14.43 -16.65 12.20
C PHE A 31 -15.80 -16.18 11.71
N TYR A 32 -15.85 -15.41 10.62
CA TYR A 32 -17.11 -14.93 10.02
C TYR A 32 -17.94 -16.02 9.31
N GLN A 33 -17.47 -17.27 9.26
CA GLN A 33 -18.32 -18.40 8.86
C GLN A 33 -19.21 -18.90 10.02
N PHE A 34 -18.85 -18.58 11.27
CA PHE A 34 -19.56 -19.03 12.47
C PHE A 34 -20.17 -17.88 13.29
N GLU A 35 -19.52 -16.72 13.25
CA GLU A 35 -20.01 -15.48 13.85
C GLU A 35 -20.60 -14.56 12.79
N LYS A 36 -21.71 -13.91 13.15
CA LYS A 36 -22.53 -13.15 12.22
C LYS A 36 -21.79 -11.88 11.77
N PRO A 37 -21.47 -11.71 10.48
CA PRO A 37 -20.94 -10.46 9.96
C PRO A 37 -22.07 -9.41 9.85
N PRO A 38 -21.73 -8.11 9.88
CA PRO A 38 -22.67 -7.08 9.44
C PRO A 38 -23.01 -7.25 7.94
N ALA A 39 -24.19 -6.81 7.49
CA ALA A 39 -24.53 -6.86 6.06
C ALA A 39 -23.60 -5.98 5.20
N TYR A 40 -22.97 -4.98 5.82
CA TYR A 40 -21.95 -4.15 5.20
C TYR A 40 -20.90 -3.70 6.22
N PHE A 41 -19.60 -3.88 5.92
CA PHE A 41 -18.53 -3.57 6.88
C PHE A 41 -18.26 -2.07 7.04
N ASN A 42 -18.50 -1.26 5.99
CA ASN A 42 -18.36 0.20 6.07
C ASN A 42 -19.58 0.81 6.79
N GLN A 43 -19.57 0.70 8.12
CA GLN A 43 -20.64 1.18 9.01
C GLN A 43 -20.93 2.67 8.85
N PRO A 44 -19.95 3.59 8.71
CA PRO A 44 -20.24 5.01 8.47
C PRO A 44 -21.02 5.28 7.17
N ALA A 45 -20.76 4.53 6.10
CA ALA A 45 -21.54 4.64 4.87
C ALA A 45 -22.95 4.06 5.05
N TYR A 46 -23.06 2.92 5.72
CA TYR A 46 -24.34 2.27 6.02
C TYR A 46 -25.27 3.18 6.86
N GLN A 47 -24.74 3.79 7.93
CA GLN A 47 -25.52 4.68 8.80
C GLN A 47 -25.97 5.96 8.09
N ARG A 48 -25.15 6.52 7.19
CA ARG A 48 -25.55 7.66 6.36
C ARG A 48 -26.67 7.29 5.39
N ALA A 49 -26.64 6.09 4.82
CA ALA A 49 -27.69 5.59 3.94
C ALA A 49 -29.02 5.35 4.70
N MET A 50 -28.94 4.80 5.92
CA MET A 50 -30.09 4.66 6.82
C MET A 50 -30.73 6.03 7.09
N ALA A 51 -29.92 7.06 7.39
CA ALA A 51 -30.40 8.41 7.68
C ALA A 51 -30.94 9.18 6.45
N SER A 52 -30.64 8.73 5.23
CA SER A 52 -31.06 9.40 3.98
C SER A 52 -32.31 8.78 3.34
N GLY A 53 -33.08 7.99 4.11
CA GLY A 53 -34.37 7.45 3.69
C GLY A 53 -34.35 6.02 3.14
N TYR A 54 -33.19 5.36 3.10
CA TYR A 54 -33.05 3.97 2.67
C TYR A 54 -33.18 2.94 3.80
N ALA A 55 -33.47 3.38 5.03
CA ALA A 55 -33.63 2.53 6.21
C ALA A 55 -34.51 1.27 5.99
N PRO A 56 -35.75 1.37 5.48
CA PRO A 56 -36.62 0.18 5.36
C PRO A 56 -36.07 -0.86 4.36
N GLN A 57 -35.40 -0.42 3.30
CA GLN A 57 -34.78 -1.32 2.33
C GLN A 57 -33.56 -2.01 2.93
N LEU A 58 -32.72 -1.26 3.64
CA LEU A 58 -31.50 -1.78 4.27
C LEU A 58 -31.82 -2.72 5.44
N GLU A 59 -32.85 -2.43 6.24
CA GLU A 59 -33.32 -3.34 7.31
C GLU A 59 -33.88 -4.65 6.76
N ALA A 60 -34.63 -4.60 5.65
CA ALA A 60 -35.12 -5.80 4.98
C ALA A 60 -33.96 -6.66 4.44
N LEU A 61 -32.96 -6.04 3.81
CA LEU A 61 -31.77 -6.71 3.31
C LEU A 61 -30.89 -7.28 4.44
N GLN A 62 -30.77 -6.57 5.56
CA GLN A 62 -30.09 -7.05 6.76
C GLN A 62 -30.82 -8.29 7.30
N THR A 63 -32.14 -8.26 7.42
CA THR A 63 -32.94 -9.40 7.90
C THR A 63 -32.76 -10.63 7.01
N GLN A 64 -32.79 -10.46 5.68
CA GLN A 64 -32.53 -11.55 4.73
C GLN A 64 -31.09 -12.09 4.87
N SER A 65 -30.12 -11.23 5.16
CA SER A 65 -28.71 -11.61 5.31
C SER A 65 -28.53 -12.46 6.56
N ASP A 66 -29.25 -12.11 7.62
CA ASP A 66 -29.24 -12.80 8.90
C ASP A 66 -29.83 -14.22 8.79
N ASP A 67 -30.92 -14.36 8.03
CA ASP A 67 -31.56 -15.65 7.79
C ASP A 67 -30.65 -16.58 6.96
N VAL A 68 -30.14 -16.10 5.82
CA VAL A 68 -29.20 -16.84 4.97
C VAL A 68 -27.95 -17.23 5.76
N PHE A 69 -27.42 -16.34 6.59
CA PHE A 69 -26.28 -16.65 7.46
C PHE A 69 -26.59 -17.78 8.44
N THR A 70 -27.76 -17.76 9.08
CA THR A 70 -28.19 -18.79 10.03
C THR A 70 -28.31 -20.16 9.36
N GLN A 71 -28.91 -20.19 8.17
CA GLN A 71 -29.02 -21.40 7.36
C GLN A 71 -27.63 -21.92 6.93
N LYS A 72 -26.75 -21.02 6.50
CA LYS A 72 -25.37 -21.36 6.10
C LYS A 72 -24.58 -21.93 7.26
N ARG A 73 -24.64 -21.31 8.45
CA ARG A 73 -23.98 -21.81 9.66
C ARG A 73 -24.45 -23.21 10.05
N ALA A 74 -25.76 -23.45 9.95
CA ALA A 74 -26.33 -24.78 10.20
C ALA A 74 -25.83 -25.82 9.18
N ALA A 75 -25.78 -25.47 7.90
CA ALA A 75 -25.25 -26.33 6.84
C ALA A 75 -23.77 -26.68 7.05
N ILE A 76 -22.93 -25.70 7.41
CA ILE A 76 -21.50 -25.90 7.70
C ILE A 76 -21.31 -26.85 8.89
N ARG A 77 -22.11 -26.71 9.95
CA ARG A 77 -22.05 -27.64 11.10
C ARG A 77 -22.49 -29.04 10.71
N ALA A 78 -23.55 -29.19 9.92
CA ALA A 78 -24.02 -30.49 9.46
C ALA A 78 -22.98 -31.23 8.60
N LEU A 79 -22.19 -30.50 7.81
CA LEU A 79 -21.07 -31.03 7.02
C LEU A 79 -19.99 -31.72 7.86
N SER A 80 -19.76 -31.26 9.10
CA SER A 80 -18.74 -31.84 9.98
C SER A 80 -19.07 -33.26 10.45
N SER A 81 -20.36 -33.64 10.46
CA SER A 81 -20.87 -34.95 10.89
C SER A 81 -21.47 -35.80 9.76
N ALA A 82 -21.49 -35.29 8.52
CA ALA A 82 -22.15 -35.95 7.39
C ALA A 82 -21.37 -37.16 6.84
N SER A 83 -22.10 -38.20 6.46
CA SER A 83 -21.58 -39.35 5.71
C SER A 83 -21.15 -38.96 4.29
N SER A 84 -20.37 -39.81 3.60
CA SER A 84 -19.83 -39.50 2.26
C SER A 84 -20.91 -39.17 1.22
N SER A 85 -22.08 -39.80 1.27
CA SER A 85 -23.21 -39.52 0.35
C SER A 85 -23.99 -38.25 0.70
N GLU A 86 -24.09 -37.90 1.99
CA GLU A 86 -24.78 -36.68 2.45
C GLU A 86 -23.95 -35.41 2.22
N ARG A 87 -22.63 -35.55 2.12
CA ARG A 87 -21.72 -34.42 1.84
C ARG A 87 -21.99 -33.77 0.50
N ASP A 88 -22.33 -34.52 -0.54
CA ASP A 88 -22.58 -33.95 -1.87
C ASP A 88 -23.84 -33.08 -1.88
N GLN A 89 -24.89 -33.51 -1.18
CA GLN A 89 -26.11 -32.71 -1.03
C GLN A 89 -25.87 -31.48 -0.14
N ALA A 90 -25.15 -31.64 0.98
CA ALA A 90 -24.83 -30.54 1.88
C ALA A 90 -23.90 -29.50 1.24
N THR A 91 -22.92 -29.92 0.44
CA THR A 91 -22.04 -29.00 -0.30
C THR A 91 -22.79 -28.24 -1.39
N THR A 92 -23.74 -28.88 -2.07
CA THR A 92 -24.60 -28.21 -3.07
C THR A 92 -25.45 -27.12 -2.41
N LYS A 93 -26.13 -27.46 -1.30
CA LYS A 93 -26.91 -26.50 -0.52
C LYS A 93 -26.05 -25.34 0.02
N LEU A 94 -24.81 -25.62 0.44
CA LEU A 94 -23.89 -24.60 0.90
C LEU A 94 -23.51 -23.62 -0.22
N ARG A 95 -23.24 -24.12 -1.43
CA ARG A 95 -22.95 -23.28 -2.61
C ARG A 95 -24.14 -22.39 -2.98
N GLU A 96 -25.36 -22.90 -2.88
CA GLU A 96 -26.59 -22.11 -3.11
C GLU A 96 -26.72 -20.97 -2.08
N LEU A 97 -26.52 -21.28 -0.80
CA LEU A 97 -26.54 -20.27 0.27
C LEU A 97 -25.43 -19.24 0.13
N ASP A 98 -24.23 -19.65 -0.30
CA ASP A 98 -23.14 -18.74 -0.63
C ASP A 98 -23.50 -17.80 -1.80
N ALA A 99 -24.15 -18.33 -2.84
CA ALA A 99 -24.63 -17.52 -3.97
C ALA A 99 -25.69 -16.50 -3.53
N GLN A 100 -26.65 -16.90 -2.68
CA GLN A 100 -27.67 -16.00 -2.12
C GLN A 100 -27.04 -14.91 -1.25
N ALA A 101 -26.06 -15.25 -0.40
CA ALA A 101 -25.35 -14.28 0.42
C ALA A 101 -24.57 -13.26 -0.45
N HIS A 102 -23.92 -13.73 -1.52
CA HIS A 102 -23.24 -12.87 -2.48
C HIS A 102 -24.20 -11.93 -3.22
N GLU A 103 -25.34 -12.45 -3.67
CA GLU A 103 -26.37 -11.66 -4.34
C GLU A 103 -26.90 -10.56 -3.40
N LEU A 104 -27.21 -10.93 -2.15
CA LEU A 104 -27.75 -10.01 -1.18
C LEU A 104 -26.77 -8.89 -0.83
N ARG A 105 -25.47 -9.22 -0.70
CA ARG A 105 -24.41 -8.22 -0.54
C ARG A 105 -24.34 -7.27 -1.74
N ASN A 106 -24.49 -7.78 -2.97
CA ASN A 106 -24.53 -6.95 -4.17
C ASN A 106 -25.75 -6.03 -4.19
N ARG A 107 -26.92 -6.49 -3.75
CA ARG A 107 -28.12 -5.66 -3.58
C ARG A 107 -27.92 -4.56 -2.53
N THR A 108 -27.34 -4.89 -1.38
CA THR A 108 -26.97 -3.90 -0.35
C THR A 108 -26.03 -2.84 -0.92
N LYS A 109 -24.99 -3.24 -1.67
CA LYS A 109 -24.10 -2.29 -2.36
C LYS A 109 -24.83 -1.40 -3.35
N ALA A 110 -25.78 -1.94 -4.11
CA ALA A 110 -26.56 -1.16 -5.07
C ALA A 110 -27.43 -0.09 -4.38
N VAL A 111 -28.10 -0.45 -3.28
CA VAL A 111 -28.89 0.50 -2.46
C VAL A 111 -27.99 1.58 -1.86
N LEU A 112 -26.83 1.19 -1.32
CA LEU A 112 -25.83 2.13 -0.81
C LEU A 112 -25.31 3.06 -1.91
N GLY A 113 -25.12 2.55 -3.13
CA GLY A 113 -24.82 3.31 -4.34
C GLY A 113 -25.83 4.41 -4.62
N GLN A 114 -27.12 4.10 -4.53
CA GLN A 114 -28.21 5.07 -4.71
C GLN A 114 -28.25 6.12 -3.59
N ALA A 115 -27.83 5.75 -2.38
CA ALA A 115 -27.69 6.66 -1.24
C ALA A 115 -26.45 7.57 -1.31
N GLY A 116 -25.67 7.51 -2.40
CA GLY A 116 -24.46 8.30 -2.59
C GLY A 116 -23.23 7.74 -1.87
N ALA A 117 -23.28 6.50 -1.38
CA ALA A 117 -22.07 5.78 -1.00
C ALA A 117 -21.41 5.21 -2.28
N ASP A 118 -20.15 5.56 -2.51
CA ASP A 118 -19.41 5.06 -3.68
C ASP A 118 -19.47 3.53 -3.78
N PRO A 119 -19.94 2.92 -4.90
CA PRO A 119 -19.94 1.47 -5.11
C PRO A 119 -18.55 0.81 -5.04
N LYS A 120 -17.47 1.58 -5.25
CA LYS A 120 -16.08 1.14 -5.02
C LYS A 120 -15.64 1.24 -3.54
N SER A 121 -16.58 1.54 -2.65
CA SER A 121 -16.39 1.68 -1.21
C SER A 121 -15.42 0.63 -0.65
N LYS A 122 -14.45 1.14 0.11
CA LYS A 122 -13.35 0.48 0.84
C LYS A 122 -13.79 -0.57 1.87
N GLU A 123 -14.87 -1.31 1.61
CA GLU A 123 -15.46 -2.30 2.50
C GLU A 123 -14.44 -3.35 2.95
N SER A 124 -13.52 -3.74 2.07
CA SER A 124 -12.42 -4.67 2.39
C SER A 124 -11.51 -4.15 3.50
N ASP A 125 -11.25 -2.84 3.54
CA ASP A 125 -10.40 -2.21 4.56
C ASP A 125 -11.10 -2.22 5.93
N TYR A 126 -12.44 -2.16 5.93
CA TYR A 126 -13.24 -2.17 7.15
C TYR A 126 -13.40 -3.57 7.74
N VAL A 127 -13.25 -4.67 6.99
CA VAL A 127 -13.41 -6.03 7.53
C VAL A 127 -12.54 -6.26 8.76
N PHE A 128 -11.24 -5.92 8.64
CA PHE A 128 -10.29 -6.11 9.73
C PHE A 128 -10.52 -5.14 10.88
N ILE A 129 -10.86 -3.88 10.56
CA ILE A 129 -11.16 -2.84 11.56
C ILE A 129 -12.39 -3.23 12.38
N THR A 130 -13.47 -3.67 11.71
CA THR A 130 -14.70 -4.15 12.37
C THR A 130 -14.42 -5.34 13.26
N PHE A 131 -13.63 -6.32 12.79
CA PHE A 131 -13.24 -7.48 13.60
C PHE A 131 -12.52 -7.06 14.90
N ILE A 132 -11.51 -6.20 14.79
CA ILE A 132 -10.77 -5.69 15.95
C ILE A 132 -11.72 -4.98 16.93
N LEU A 133 -12.53 -4.04 16.42
CA LEU A 133 -13.34 -3.18 17.28
C LEU A 133 -14.49 -3.92 17.98
N GLN A 134 -15.05 -4.96 17.34
CA GLN A 134 -16.23 -5.65 17.86
C GLN A 134 -15.91 -6.95 18.60
N GLN A 135 -14.82 -7.64 18.25
CA GLN A 135 -14.56 -9.00 18.72
C GLN A 135 -13.36 -9.10 19.67
N MET A 136 -12.51 -8.07 19.74
CA MET A 136 -11.37 -8.08 20.67
C MET A 136 -11.73 -7.40 22.01
N PRO A 137 -11.15 -7.87 23.13
CA PRO A 137 -11.28 -7.21 24.42
C PRO A 137 -10.80 -5.76 24.37
N HIS A 138 -11.52 -4.85 25.04
CA HIS A 138 -11.25 -3.41 24.99
C HIS A 138 -9.79 -3.03 25.32
N GLY A 139 -9.14 -3.76 26.23
CA GLY A 139 -7.71 -3.55 26.55
C GLY A 139 -6.76 -3.88 25.39
N ILE A 140 -7.05 -4.94 24.63
CA ILE A 140 -6.24 -5.34 23.46
C ILE A 140 -6.46 -4.38 22.29
N VAL A 141 -7.70 -3.91 22.10
CA VAL A 141 -8.01 -2.87 21.09
C VAL A 141 -7.21 -1.60 21.36
N GLY A 142 -7.20 -1.12 22.62
CA GLY A 142 -6.42 0.05 23.01
C GLY A 142 -4.91 -0.14 22.78
N LEU A 143 -4.38 -1.32 23.15
CA LEU A 143 -2.98 -1.66 22.90
C LEU A 143 -2.65 -1.68 21.41
N LEU A 144 -3.52 -2.27 20.57
CA LEU A 144 -3.31 -2.34 19.13
C LEU A 144 -3.29 -0.95 18.50
N ILE A 145 -4.23 -0.07 18.87
CA ILE A 145 -4.26 1.31 18.40
C ILE A 145 -2.98 2.04 18.82
N ALA A 146 -2.52 1.86 20.07
CA ALA A 146 -1.27 2.43 20.53
C ALA A 146 -0.06 1.94 19.71
N VAL A 147 0.02 0.64 19.42
CA VAL A 147 1.10 0.07 18.59
C VAL A 147 1.08 0.64 17.16
N ILE A 148 -0.10 0.75 16.55
CA ILE A 148 -0.26 1.35 15.21
C ILE A 148 0.24 2.80 15.22
N LEU A 149 -0.22 3.60 16.19
CA LEU A 149 0.20 5.00 16.31
C LEU A 149 1.71 5.12 16.55
N CYS A 150 2.29 4.31 17.43
CA CYS A 150 3.73 4.28 17.68
C CYS A 150 4.53 3.89 16.42
N ALA A 151 4.08 2.87 15.69
CA ALA A 151 4.73 2.44 14.46
C ALA A 151 4.67 3.52 13.38
N THR A 152 3.49 4.13 13.16
CA THR A 152 3.30 5.21 12.20
C THR A 152 4.11 6.45 12.59
N MET A 153 4.13 6.83 13.86
CA MET A 153 4.92 7.96 14.36
C MET A 153 6.41 7.75 14.15
N SER A 154 6.91 6.55 14.45
CA SER A 154 8.33 6.19 14.25
C SER A 154 8.73 6.30 12.76
N ALA A 155 7.96 5.68 11.87
CA ALA A 155 8.21 5.73 10.43
C ALA A 155 8.12 7.17 9.87
N THR A 156 7.10 7.93 10.28
CA THR A 156 6.88 9.30 9.80
C THR A 156 7.97 10.25 10.28
N SER A 157 8.39 10.13 11.55
CA SER A 157 9.50 10.91 12.10
C SER A 157 10.81 10.64 11.35
N ALA A 158 11.10 9.37 11.04
CA ALA A 158 12.29 9.01 10.27
C ALA A 158 12.27 9.63 8.86
N ILE A 159 11.14 9.56 8.14
CA ILE A 159 11.00 10.13 6.80
C ILE A 159 11.12 11.66 6.83
N LEU A 160 10.40 12.33 7.73
CA LEU A 160 10.44 13.79 7.85
C LEU A 160 11.84 14.30 8.22
N ASN A 161 12.52 13.61 9.14
CA ASN A 161 13.89 13.96 9.51
C ASN A 161 14.87 13.73 8.36
N ALA A 162 14.73 12.63 7.61
CA ALA A 162 15.54 12.39 6.42
C ALA A 162 15.32 13.49 5.37
N LEU A 163 14.06 13.83 5.04
CA LEU A 163 13.72 14.89 4.10
C LEU A 163 14.28 16.25 4.53
N GLY A 164 14.10 16.62 5.80
CA GLY A 164 14.63 17.87 6.34
C GLY A 164 16.16 17.94 6.29
N SER A 165 16.84 16.85 6.65
CA SER A 165 18.30 16.74 6.64
C SER A 165 18.87 16.78 5.21
N THR A 166 18.34 15.96 4.30
CA THR A 166 18.71 15.94 2.88
C THR A 166 18.47 17.31 2.24
N THR A 167 17.34 17.96 2.51
CA THR A 167 17.07 19.31 1.99
C THR A 167 18.07 20.33 2.56
N ALA A 168 18.42 20.23 3.84
CA ALA A 168 19.37 21.14 4.48
C ALA A 168 20.81 20.97 3.96
N ILE A 169 21.27 19.73 3.82
CA ILE A 169 22.66 19.40 3.47
C ILE A 169 22.88 19.46 1.96
N ASP A 170 21.96 18.93 1.17
CA ASP A 170 22.15 18.78 -0.28
C ASP A 170 21.70 20.01 -1.07
N PHE A 171 20.78 20.82 -0.54
CA PHE A 171 20.27 22.01 -1.21
C PHE A 171 20.61 23.31 -0.43
N TYR A 172 20.20 23.43 0.83
CA TYR A 172 20.32 24.70 1.56
C TYR A 172 21.78 25.10 1.81
N ARG A 173 22.62 24.17 2.27
CA ARG A 173 24.05 24.41 2.50
C ARG A 173 24.79 24.82 1.23
N PRO A 174 24.80 24.04 0.13
CA PRO A 174 25.57 24.41 -1.06
C PRO A 174 25.00 25.61 -1.84
N LEU A 175 23.68 25.82 -1.89
CA LEU A 175 23.09 26.89 -2.73
C LEU A 175 22.82 28.20 -1.99
N ILE A 176 22.44 28.17 -0.71
CA ILE A 176 21.93 29.36 0.00
C ILE A 176 22.97 29.92 0.97
N ARG A 177 23.57 29.07 1.80
CA ARG A 177 24.61 29.49 2.76
C ARG A 177 25.68 28.41 2.94
N PRO A 178 26.77 28.45 2.16
CA PRO A 178 27.84 27.44 2.20
C PRO A 178 28.72 27.46 3.45
N HIS A 179 28.82 28.61 4.12
CA HIS A 179 29.76 28.84 5.23
C HIS A 179 29.07 29.17 6.56
N ALA A 180 27.85 28.69 6.77
CA ALA A 180 27.19 28.80 8.07
C ALA A 180 27.77 27.81 9.09
N THR A 181 27.53 28.06 10.38
CA THR A 181 27.94 27.16 11.47
C THR A 181 27.08 25.89 11.50
N ASP A 182 27.60 24.81 12.08
CA ASP A 182 26.85 23.55 12.23
C ASP A 182 25.54 23.74 12.99
N HIS A 183 25.55 24.60 14.01
CA HIS A 183 24.33 24.98 14.73
C HIS A 183 23.27 25.57 13.79
N HIS A 184 23.66 26.41 12.84
CA HIS A 184 22.74 26.98 11.86
C HIS A 184 22.13 25.91 10.96
N TYR A 185 22.91 24.92 10.50
CA TYR A 185 22.37 23.83 9.69
C TYR A 185 21.43 22.92 10.47
N VAL A 186 21.67 22.69 11.77
CA VAL A 186 20.73 21.94 12.63
C VAL A 186 19.40 22.69 12.76
N VAL A 187 19.45 24.02 12.97
CA VAL A 187 18.23 24.84 13.03
C VAL A 187 17.51 24.86 11.69
N ALA A 188 18.24 24.99 10.58
CA ALA A 188 17.68 24.95 9.23
C ALA A 188 17.02 23.59 8.93
N ALA A 189 17.67 22.47 9.29
CA ALA A 189 17.11 21.14 9.14
C ALA A 189 15.82 20.98 9.95
N LYS A 190 15.78 21.44 11.21
CA LYS A 190 14.54 21.42 12.02
C LYS A 190 13.40 22.23 11.38
N ALA A 191 13.71 23.42 10.86
CA ALA A 191 12.72 24.25 10.17
C ALA A 191 12.20 23.59 8.88
N LEU A 192 13.10 22.98 8.09
CA LEU A 192 12.74 22.23 6.88
C LEU A 192 11.92 20.98 7.20
N THR A 193 12.25 20.25 8.27
CA THR A 193 11.44 19.12 8.77
C THR A 193 10.02 19.58 9.09
N ALA A 194 9.85 20.73 9.76
CA ALA A 194 8.53 21.30 10.03
C ALA A 194 7.78 21.69 8.74
N ALA A 195 8.48 22.29 7.77
CA ALA A 195 7.90 22.64 6.47
C ALA A 195 7.44 21.40 5.68
N TRP A 196 8.23 20.33 5.66
CA TRP A 196 7.84 19.04 5.07
C TRP A 196 6.67 18.40 5.81
N GLY A 197 6.59 18.54 7.14
CA GLY A 197 5.44 18.10 7.93
C GLY A 197 4.16 18.82 7.54
N LEU A 198 4.20 20.14 7.36
CA LEU A 198 3.06 20.92 6.87
C LEU A 198 2.65 20.51 5.45
N MET A 199 3.61 20.31 4.56
CA MET A 199 3.35 19.82 3.21
C MET A 199 2.70 18.43 3.24
N ALA A 200 3.17 17.52 4.11
CA ALA A 200 2.61 16.19 4.28
C ALA A 200 1.17 16.23 4.77
N ILE A 201 0.83 17.12 5.72
CA ILE A 201 -0.55 17.36 6.17
C ILE A 201 -1.42 17.88 5.01
N GLY A 202 -0.88 18.78 4.19
CA GLY A 202 -1.53 19.27 2.98
C GLY A 202 -1.88 18.15 2.01
N VAL A 203 -0.91 17.29 1.68
CA VAL A 203 -1.12 16.13 0.79
C VAL A 203 -2.09 15.12 1.42
N ALA A 204 -1.98 14.85 2.73
CA ALA A 204 -2.87 13.94 3.44
C ALA A 204 -4.34 14.37 3.38
N SER A 205 -4.61 15.67 3.28
CA SER A 205 -5.97 16.21 3.13
C SER A 205 -6.65 15.78 1.81
N PHE A 206 -5.87 15.44 0.78
CA PHE A 206 -6.37 14.92 -0.50
C PHE A 206 -6.31 13.40 -0.61
N ALA A 207 -5.85 12.69 0.43
CA ALA A 207 -5.71 11.23 0.40
C ALA A 207 -7.06 10.50 0.23
N SER A 208 -8.18 11.15 0.59
CA SER A 208 -9.53 10.59 0.41
C SER A 208 -9.93 10.43 -1.06
N LEU A 209 -9.27 11.14 -2.00
CA LEU A 209 -9.54 11.04 -3.44
C LEU A 209 -8.89 9.78 -4.06
N VAL A 210 -8.00 9.11 -3.35
CA VAL A 210 -7.29 7.93 -3.84
C VAL A 210 -8.06 6.65 -3.48
N GLU A 211 -8.40 5.86 -4.51
CA GLU A 211 -9.16 4.61 -4.39
C GLU A 211 -8.42 3.59 -3.51
N ASN A 212 -7.16 3.30 -3.82
CA ASN A 212 -6.31 2.40 -3.07
C ASN A 212 -4.96 3.07 -2.77
N LEU A 213 -4.75 3.43 -1.50
CA LEU A 213 -3.55 4.16 -1.07
C LEU A 213 -2.28 3.30 -1.20
N ILE A 214 -2.40 1.99 -1.00
CA ILE A 214 -1.29 1.05 -1.16
C ILE A 214 -0.91 0.94 -2.64
N GLU A 215 -1.90 0.84 -3.52
CA GLU A 215 -1.67 0.80 -4.96
C GLU A 215 -1.06 2.11 -5.48
N ALA A 216 -1.61 3.26 -5.09
CA ALA A 216 -1.07 4.56 -5.49
C ALA A 216 0.39 4.75 -5.02
N GLY A 217 0.70 4.32 -3.79
CA GLY A 217 2.07 4.31 -3.29
C GLY A 217 3.01 3.41 -4.11
N ASN A 218 2.53 2.24 -4.52
CA ASN A 218 3.29 1.31 -5.37
C ASN A 218 3.49 1.83 -6.79
N ILE A 219 2.49 2.50 -7.38
CA ILE A 219 2.62 3.16 -8.68
C ILE A 219 3.66 4.26 -8.59
N LEU A 220 3.54 5.16 -7.61
CA LEU A 220 4.49 6.25 -7.40
C LEU A 220 5.91 5.73 -7.21
N GLY A 221 6.10 4.74 -6.34
CA GLY A 221 7.39 4.09 -6.16
C GLY A 221 7.93 3.49 -7.45
N SER A 222 7.09 2.83 -8.24
CA SER A 222 7.54 2.14 -9.46
C SER A 222 7.97 3.06 -10.59
N VAL A 223 7.42 4.28 -10.63
CA VAL A 223 7.78 5.31 -11.61
C VAL A 223 9.17 5.93 -11.32
N PHE A 224 9.61 5.94 -10.05
CA PHE A 224 10.88 6.56 -9.65
C PHE A 224 11.98 5.56 -9.28
N TYR A 225 11.65 4.43 -8.66
CA TYR A 225 12.67 3.51 -8.13
C TYR A 225 13.51 2.85 -9.22
N GLY A 226 12.94 2.62 -10.41
CA GLY A 226 13.66 2.02 -11.54
C GLY A 226 14.90 2.80 -11.97
N SER A 227 14.76 4.10 -12.20
CA SER A 227 15.85 4.99 -12.64
C SER A 227 16.90 5.17 -11.54
N ILE A 228 16.48 5.30 -10.28
CA ILE A 228 17.38 5.39 -9.12
C ILE A 228 18.19 4.10 -8.96
N LEU A 229 17.55 2.93 -9.06
CA LEU A 229 18.24 1.65 -9.03
C LEU A 229 19.25 1.54 -10.17
N GLY A 230 18.86 1.93 -11.39
CA GLY A 230 19.74 1.97 -12.55
C GLY A 230 20.96 2.88 -12.35
N LEU A 231 20.78 4.04 -11.71
CA LEU A 231 21.87 4.97 -11.36
C LEU A 231 22.90 4.29 -10.44
N PHE A 232 22.44 3.63 -9.38
CA PHE A 232 23.31 2.91 -8.45
C PHE A 232 24.01 1.73 -9.11
N LEU A 233 23.29 0.92 -9.91
CA LEU A 233 23.89 -0.22 -10.60
C LEU A 233 24.93 0.24 -11.63
N ALA A 234 24.66 1.30 -12.38
CA ALA A 234 25.61 1.88 -13.31
C ALA A 234 26.88 2.33 -12.57
N GLY A 235 26.73 3.06 -11.46
CA GLY A 235 27.85 3.53 -10.64
C GLY A 235 28.68 2.41 -10.01
N PHE A 236 28.06 1.33 -9.53
CA PHE A 236 28.79 0.23 -8.88
C PHE A 236 29.38 -0.80 -9.85
N PHE A 237 28.66 -1.16 -10.91
CA PHE A 237 29.04 -2.27 -11.78
C PHE A 237 29.68 -1.82 -13.10
N ILE A 238 29.37 -0.61 -13.59
CA ILE A 238 29.91 -0.10 -14.84
C ILE A 238 31.04 0.89 -14.55
N ARG A 239 32.18 0.35 -14.09
CA ARG A 239 33.41 1.11 -13.77
C ARG A 239 33.99 1.94 -14.92
N ARG A 240 33.45 1.85 -16.14
CA ARG A 240 33.92 2.55 -17.34
C ARG A 240 33.14 3.82 -17.66
N VAL A 241 32.18 4.21 -16.82
CA VAL A 241 31.31 5.37 -17.05
C VAL A 241 31.54 6.42 -15.96
N SER A 242 31.75 7.66 -16.37
CA SER A 242 31.90 8.81 -15.47
C SER A 242 30.55 9.26 -14.88
N GLY A 243 30.56 10.12 -13.87
CA GLY A 243 29.34 10.54 -13.18
C GLY A 243 28.36 11.32 -14.06
N SER A 244 28.85 12.15 -14.99
CA SER A 244 27.98 13.00 -15.83
C SER A 244 27.10 12.19 -16.80
N PRO A 245 27.60 11.20 -17.57
CA PRO A 245 26.76 10.33 -18.38
C PRO A 245 25.73 9.54 -17.58
N VAL A 246 26.09 9.06 -16.38
CA VAL A 246 25.16 8.33 -15.51
C VAL A 246 24.01 9.25 -15.07
N PHE A 247 24.30 10.51 -14.74
CA PHE A 247 23.29 11.52 -14.40
C PHE A 247 22.35 11.82 -15.57
N PHE A 248 22.89 12.11 -16.77
CA PHE A 248 22.06 12.39 -17.95
C PHE A 248 21.26 11.16 -18.41
N ALA A 249 21.84 9.96 -18.31
CA ALA A 249 21.13 8.71 -18.57
C ALA A 249 19.94 8.52 -17.62
N ALA A 250 20.11 8.83 -16.33
CA ALA A 250 19.04 8.77 -15.35
C ALA A 250 17.91 9.76 -15.65
N LEU A 251 18.24 11.00 -16.05
CA LEU A 251 17.23 11.98 -16.47
C LEU A 251 16.47 11.52 -17.72
N LEU A 252 17.17 11.01 -18.74
CA LEU A 252 16.52 10.49 -19.95
C LEU A 252 15.67 9.26 -19.66
N ALA A 253 16.15 8.34 -18.82
CA ALA A 253 15.38 7.17 -18.39
C ALA A 253 14.13 7.59 -17.60
N GLN A 254 14.23 8.58 -16.72
CA GLN A 254 13.08 9.09 -15.96
C GLN A 254 12.05 9.72 -16.91
N MET A 255 12.49 10.52 -17.88
CA MET A 255 11.60 11.09 -18.90
C MET A 255 10.92 10.00 -19.73
N LEU A 256 11.66 8.97 -20.13
CA LEU A 256 11.10 7.83 -20.85
C LEU A 256 10.03 7.11 -20.02
N VAL A 257 10.27 6.87 -18.72
CA VAL A 257 9.28 6.25 -17.83
C VAL A 257 8.03 7.13 -17.69
N PHE A 258 8.16 8.46 -17.58
CA PHE A 258 7.01 9.36 -17.55
C PHE A 258 6.20 9.33 -18.85
N VAL A 259 6.88 9.31 -20.01
CA VAL A 259 6.19 9.20 -21.31
C VAL A 259 5.45 7.87 -21.41
N LEU A 260 6.09 6.76 -21.03
CA LEU A 260 5.43 5.45 -21.03
C LEU A 260 4.25 5.40 -20.06
N PHE A 261 4.40 5.96 -18.86
CA PHE A 261 3.31 6.05 -17.89
C PHE A 261 2.11 6.84 -18.43
N ALA A 262 2.34 7.90 -19.20
CA ALA A 262 1.27 8.71 -19.80
C ALA A 262 0.65 8.10 -21.05
N THR A 263 1.39 7.28 -21.81
CA THR A 263 0.98 6.81 -23.15
C THR A 263 0.59 5.33 -23.21
N THR A 264 1.04 4.52 -22.25
CA THR A 264 0.87 3.07 -22.29
C THR A 264 0.16 2.54 -21.05
N ASN A 265 -0.63 1.47 -21.23
CA ASN A 265 -1.32 0.78 -20.14
C ASN A 265 -0.54 -0.47 -19.72
N ILE A 266 0.73 -0.29 -19.36
CA ILE A 266 1.60 -1.36 -18.87
C ILE A 266 1.44 -1.44 -17.34
N GLY A 267 1.44 -2.66 -16.79
CA GLY A 267 1.41 -2.87 -15.35
C GLY A 267 2.57 -2.13 -14.65
N TYR A 268 2.26 -1.40 -13.58
CA TYR A 268 3.18 -0.42 -12.98
C TYR A 268 4.54 -0.99 -12.55
N LEU A 269 4.62 -2.28 -12.24
CA LEU A 269 5.86 -2.95 -11.85
C LEU A 269 6.91 -2.95 -12.97
N TRP A 270 6.49 -2.92 -14.24
CA TRP A 270 7.40 -2.89 -15.39
C TRP A 270 8.18 -1.58 -15.50
N TYR A 271 7.66 -0.46 -14.99
CA TYR A 271 8.36 0.82 -14.99
C TYR A 271 9.69 0.74 -14.21
N ASN A 272 9.76 -0.08 -13.16
CA ASN A 272 11.01 -0.34 -12.44
C ASN A 272 12.07 -0.97 -13.34
N PHE A 273 11.67 -2.02 -14.07
CA PHE A 273 12.57 -2.74 -14.95
C PHE A 273 13.02 -1.86 -16.12
N ILE A 274 12.08 -1.18 -16.76
CA ILE A 274 12.33 -0.30 -17.91
C ILE A 274 13.23 0.86 -17.51
N GLY A 275 12.94 1.53 -16.40
CA GLY A 275 13.75 2.63 -15.88
C GLY A 275 15.19 2.18 -15.59
N CYS A 276 15.37 1.05 -14.92
CA CYS A 276 16.69 0.50 -14.61
C CYS A 276 17.47 0.13 -15.88
N ALA A 277 16.84 -0.62 -16.80
CA ALA A 277 17.45 -1.02 -18.05
C ALA A 277 17.83 0.19 -18.92
N ALA A 278 16.96 1.21 -18.99
CA ALA A 278 17.22 2.42 -19.73
C ALA A 278 18.48 3.13 -19.22
N VAL A 279 18.68 3.25 -17.90
CA VAL A 279 19.93 3.85 -17.36
C VAL A 279 21.15 3.01 -17.72
N LEU A 280 21.08 1.69 -17.56
CA LEU A 280 22.21 0.79 -17.85
C LEU A 280 22.61 0.76 -19.33
N ILE A 281 21.67 1.03 -20.24
CA ILE A 281 21.93 1.10 -21.68
C ILE A 281 22.39 2.52 -22.08
N LEU A 282 21.69 3.56 -21.62
CA LEU A 282 21.97 4.95 -22.01
C LEU A 282 23.30 5.45 -21.44
N ALA A 283 23.69 5.04 -20.23
CA ALA A 283 24.90 5.55 -19.59
C ALA A 283 26.19 5.18 -20.36
N PRO A 284 26.42 3.92 -20.79
CA PRO A 284 27.55 3.58 -21.67
C PRO A 284 27.48 4.26 -23.04
N VAL A 285 26.28 4.37 -23.63
CA VAL A 285 26.11 4.99 -24.95
C VAL A 285 26.48 6.48 -24.90
N LEU A 286 26.03 7.20 -23.87
CA LEU A 286 26.38 8.61 -23.66
C LEU A 286 27.87 8.81 -23.38
N GLN A 287 28.50 7.91 -22.62
CA GLN A 287 29.95 7.91 -22.41
C GLN A 287 30.72 7.75 -23.72
N GLN A 288 30.26 6.86 -24.60
CA GLN A 288 30.94 6.56 -25.87
C GLN A 288 30.68 7.60 -26.97
N THR A 289 29.69 8.46 -26.83
CA THR A 289 29.29 9.43 -27.86
C THR A 289 29.65 10.85 -27.46
N ILE A 290 28.95 11.39 -26.46
CA ILE A 290 29.03 12.80 -26.06
C ILE A 290 30.19 13.03 -25.09
N PHE A 291 30.47 12.06 -24.22
CA PHE A 291 31.43 12.20 -23.11
C PHE A 291 32.72 11.39 -23.33
N ARG A 292 33.13 11.22 -24.59
CA ARG A 292 34.33 10.43 -24.95
C ARG A 292 35.62 10.88 -24.27
N GLY A 293 35.74 12.19 -23.97
CA GLY A 293 36.94 12.79 -23.39
C GLY A 293 36.93 12.95 -21.87
N THR A 294 35.84 12.64 -21.17
CA THR A 294 35.84 12.67 -19.71
C THR A 294 36.49 11.41 -19.17
N GLU A 295 37.69 11.56 -18.60
CA GLU A 295 38.39 10.49 -17.92
C GLU A 295 37.54 9.94 -16.77
N VAL A 296 37.48 8.61 -16.69
CA VAL A 296 36.93 7.94 -15.52
C VAL A 296 37.89 8.24 -14.37
N PRO A 297 37.44 8.81 -13.24
CA PRO A 297 38.31 9.05 -12.11
C PRO A 297 39.00 7.75 -11.73
N ALA A 298 40.34 7.75 -11.76
CA ALA A 298 41.14 6.58 -11.42
C ALA A 298 40.98 6.27 -9.93
N GLY A 299 40.08 5.34 -9.61
CA GLY A 299 39.96 4.74 -8.27
C GLY A 299 38.70 5.13 -7.51
N VAL A 300 37.72 4.22 -7.57
CA VAL A 300 36.87 3.81 -6.43
C VAL A 300 36.72 2.29 -6.48
#